data_AF-A0A4Q4QDP9-F1
#
_entry.id   AF-A0A4Q4QDP9-F1
#
_cell.length_a   1.000
_cell.length_b   1.000
_cell.length_c   1.000
_cell.angle_alpha   90.00
_cell.angle_beta   90.00
_cell.angle_gamma   90.00
#
_symmetry.space_group_name_H-M   'P 1'
#
loop_
_entity.id
_entity.type
_entity.pdbx_description
1 polymer ?
#
loop_
_entity_poly.entity_id
_entity_poly.type
_entity_poly.pdbx_seq_one_letter_code
_entity_poly.pdbx_strand_id
1 'polypeptide(L)'
;MSCAASTTCGVSSCATSAPAVTSTVSGTSSVLSGFGQNHPASKLTEEQKEALKKKQEAREEKKRQEREIRYRIWADTKAKLSDASSKKAKLRLYATLLRLRLHL
;
A
#
# COMPACT_ATOMS: atom_id res chain seq x y z
N MET A 1 -55.02 11.57 9.59
CA MET A 1 -55.05 10.93 10.93
C MET A 1 -53.86 11.43 11.74
N SER A 2 -54.04 11.44 13.07
CA SER A 2 -53.42 12.24 14.13
C SER A 2 -51.89 12.26 14.27
N CYS A 3 -51.46 13.34 14.93
CA CYS A 3 -50.16 13.72 15.47
C CYS A 3 -49.60 12.74 16.51
N ALA A 4 -48.26 12.65 16.64
CA ALA A 4 -47.51 12.81 17.90
C ALA A 4 -45.99 12.69 17.66
N ALA A 5 -45.26 13.69 18.15
CA ALA A 5 -43.81 13.66 18.34
C ALA A 5 -43.48 12.86 19.60
N SER A 6 -42.36 12.13 19.59
CA SER A 6 -41.67 11.71 20.81
C SER A 6 -40.24 12.21 20.79
N THR A 7 -40.06 13.32 21.50
CA THR A 7 -38.84 13.86 22.06
C THR A 7 -38.20 12.85 23.01
N THR A 8 -36.87 12.72 23.00
CA THR A 8 -36.06 12.76 24.25
C THR A 8 -34.59 13.09 23.94
N CYS A 9 -34.25 14.32 24.36
CA CYS A 9 -33.02 14.84 24.92
C CYS A 9 -31.78 13.93 25.03
N GLY A 10 -30.64 14.47 24.59
CA GLY A 10 -29.32 14.05 25.03
C GLY A 10 -29.05 14.36 26.50
N VAL A 11 -28.11 13.63 27.08
CA VAL A 11 -27.37 14.01 28.28
C VAL A 11 -25.89 13.78 28.00
N SER A 12 -25.17 14.89 28.00
CA SER A 12 -23.75 15.00 28.29
C SER A 12 -23.47 14.44 29.69
N SER A 13 -22.43 13.62 29.84
CA SER A 13 -21.71 13.62 31.11
C SER A 13 -20.22 13.43 30.84
N CYS A 14 -19.55 14.56 30.65
CA CYS A 14 -18.19 14.73 31.12
C CYS A 14 -18.13 14.36 32.62
N ALA A 15 -17.23 13.47 32.99
CA ALA A 15 -16.79 13.35 34.38
C ALA A 15 -15.36 13.90 34.43
N THR A 16 -15.27 15.22 34.63
CA THR A 16 -14.06 15.90 35.09
C THR A 16 -14.16 16.03 36.60
N SER A 17 -13.28 15.34 37.31
CA SER A 17 -12.96 15.62 38.71
C SER A 17 -11.44 15.62 38.85
N ALA A 18 -10.85 16.81 38.95
CA ALA A 18 -9.49 17.07 39.45
C ALA A 18 -9.60 17.50 40.94
N PRO A 19 -8.55 17.95 41.67
CA PRO A 19 -7.10 17.65 41.69
C PRO A 19 -6.57 17.33 43.13
N ALA A 20 -5.35 16.80 43.28
CA ALA A 20 -4.47 16.92 44.47
C ALA A 20 -3.11 16.23 44.16
N VAL A 21 -2.11 16.90 43.56
CA VAL A 21 -1.07 17.79 44.14
C VAL A 21 -0.06 17.08 45.07
N THR A 22 1.20 17.11 44.59
CA THR A 22 2.52 17.01 45.29
C THR A 22 2.91 15.69 45.93
N SER A 23 4.08 15.11 45.58
CA SER A 23 5.39 15.62 46.01
C SER A 23 6.53 14.98 45.17
N THR A 24 7.35 15.77 44.46
CA THR A 24 8.78 16.12 44.76
C THR A 24 9.75 14.91 44.63
N VAL A 25 10.92 14.94 43.96
CA VAL A 25 11.90 15.98 43.58
C VAL A 25 12.78 15.41 42.45
N SER A 26 13.48 16.29 41.72
CA SER A 26 14.81 16.07 41.09
C SER A 26 14.92 14.96 40.05
N GLY A 27 15.08 15.27 38.76
CA GLY A 27 16.22 16.01 38.27
C GLY A 27 17.01 15.11 37.32
N THR A 28 17.67 15.73 36.34
CA THR A 28 18.65 15.15 35.42
C THR A 28 18.11 14.22 34.32
N SER A 29 18.10 14.80 33.11
CA SER A 29 18.75 14.28 31.89
C SER A 29 19.33 12.87 31.92
N SER A 30 19.31 12.25 30.74
CA SER A 30 19.93 10.96 30.39
C SER A 30 18.93 9.83 30.65
N VAL A 31 18.46 9.10 29.64
CA VAL A 31 19.30 8.32 28.76
C VAL A 31 18.47 7.93 27.52
N LEU A 32 18.71 8.56 26.36
CA LEU A 32 18.49 7.90 25.06
C LEU A 32 19.67 6.94 24.85
N SER A 33 19.72 5.84 25.59
CA SER A 33 20.70 4.78 25.36
C SER A 33 19.98 3.55 24.87
N GLY A 34 20.47 3.06 23.74
CA GLY A 34 20.58 1.63 23.57
C GLY A 34 19.45 0.98 22.78
N PHE A 35 19.21 1.42 21.54
CA PHE A 35 18.76 0.48 20.51
C PHE A 35 19.65 0.56 19.27
N GLY A 36 20.95 0.52 19.52
CA GLY A 36 21.99 0.20 18.54
C GLY A 36 22.65 -1.13 18.89
N GLN A 37 21.88 -2.15 19.28
CA GLN A 37 22.43 -3.50 19.31
C GLN A 37 22.54 -3.97 17.86
N ASN A 38 23.74 -3.85 17.30
CA ASN A 38 24.15 -4.60 16.12
C ASN A 38 24.14 -6.08 16.50
N HIS A 39 22.96 -6.70 16.51
CA HIS A 39 22.88 -8.15 16.50
C HIS A 39 23.56 -8.62 15.20
N PRO A 40 24.51 -9.56 15.25
CA PRO A 40 24.98 -10.18 14.03
C PRO A 40 23.75 -10.75 13.32
N ALA A 41 23.55 -10.36 12.06
CA ALA A 41 22.45 -10.90 11.26
C ALA A 41 22.50 -12.43 11.38
N SER A 42 21.46 -13.04 11.96
CA SER A 42 21.44 -14.49 12.16
C SER A 42 21.64 -15.12 10.78
N LYS A 43 22.69 -15.95 10.63
CA LYS A 43 22.92 -16.66 9.37
C LYS A 43 21.68 -17.50 9.10
N LEU A 44 20.98 -17.20 8.00
CA LEU A 44 19.82 -17.98 7.55
C LEU A 44 20.21 -19.45 7.48
N THR A 45 19.34 -20.33 7.96
CA THR A 45 19.52 -21.78 7.77
C THR A 45 19.44 -22.10 6.27
N GLU A 46 20.04 -23.21 5.85
CA GLU A 46 20.00 -23.60 4.43
C GLU A 46 18.57 -23.75 3.91
N GLU A 47 17.66 -24.27 4.74
CA GLU A 47 16.23 -24.36 4.44
C GLU A 47 15.58 -22.99 4.19
N GLN A 48 15.92 -21.97 5.00
CA GLN A 48 15.41 -20.62 4.81
C GLN A 48 15.99 -19.96 3.55
N LYS A 49 17.25 -20.23 3.21
CA LYS A 49 17.87 -19.74 1.97
C LYS A 49 17.19 -20.34 0.74
N GLU A 50 16.91 -21.64 0.75
CA GLU A 50 16.18 -22.30 -0.34
C GLU A 50 14.75 -21.78 -0.50
N ALA A 51 14.03 -21.58 0.62
CA ALA A 51 12.69 -21.01 0.59
C ALA A 51 12.67 -19.59 -0.01
N LEU A 52 13.67 -18.77 0.30
CA LEU A 52 13.81 -17.42 -0.27
C LEU A 52 14.13 -17.46 -1.76
N LYS A 53 15.02 -18.37 -2.20
CA LYS A 53 15.33 -18.56 -3.63
C LYS A 53 14.08 -18.96 -4.43
N LYS A 54 13.33 -19.98 -3.98
CA LYS A 54 12.07 -20.39 -4.63
C LYS A 54 11.06 -19.25 -4.72
N LYS A 55 10.93 -18.46 -3.65
CA LYS A 55 10.04 -17.29 -3.63
C LYS A 55 10.49 -16.20 -4.61
N GLN A 56 11.80 -16.03 -4.78
CA GLN A 56 12.36 -15.07 -5.73
C GLN A 56 12.14 -15.53 -7.17
N GLU A 57 12.44 -16.79 -7.48
CA GLU A 57 12.21 -17.39 -8.80
C GLU A 57 10.73 -17.28 -9.21
N ALA A 58 9.80 -17.60 -8.30
CA ALA A 58 8.37 -17.45 -8.55
C ALA A 58 7.96 -16.00 -8.85
N ARG A 59 8.58 -15.02 -8.18
CA ARG A 59 8.33 -13.59 -8.45
C ARG A 59 8.90 -13.16 -9.79
N GLU A 60 10.07 -13.64 -10.15
CA GLU A 60 10.72 -13.33 -11.42
C GLU A 60 9.96 -13.93 -12.60
N GLU A 61 9.48 -15.17 -12.47
CA GLU A 61 8.64 -15.83 -13.47
C GLU A 61 7.30 -15.11 -13.63
N LYS A 62 6.64 -14.72 -12.52
CA LYS A 62 5.42 -13.89 -12.60
C LYS A 62 5.69 -12.56 -13.33
N LYS A 63 6.79 -11.87 -13.01
CA LYS A 63 7.20 -10.64 -13.72
C LYS A 63 7.51 -10.89 -15.19
N ARG A 64 8.02 -12.06 -15.56
CA ARG A 64 8.28 -12.43 -16.95
C ARG A 64 6.97 -12.61 -17.71
N GLN A 65 6.02 -13.37 -17.16
CA GLN A 65 4.70 -13.57 -17.75
C GLN A 65 3.94 -12.26 -17.93
N GLU A 66 3.95 -11.39 -16.92
CA GLU A 66 3.32 -10.07 -17.01
C GLU A 66 3.95 -9.17 -18.09
N ARG A 67 5.27 -9.28 -18.30
CA ARG A 67 5.96 -8.57 -19.39
C ARG A 67 5.57 -9.12 -20.76
N GLU A 68 5.46 -10.44 -20.88
CA GLU A 68 5.05 -11.09 -22.12
C GLU A 68 3.60 -10.72 -22.51
N ILE A 69 2.68 -10.79 -21.56
CA ILE A 69 1.28 -10.37 -21.77
C ILE A 69 1.24 -8.90 -22.21
N ARG A 70 1.97 -8.02 -21.52
CA ARG A 70 2.02 -6.59 -21.88
C ARG A 70 2.58 -6.37 -23.29
N TYR A 71 3.63 -7.09 -23.67
CA TYR A 71 4.20 -7.00 -25.00
C TYR A 71 3.21 -7.46 -26.08
N ARG A 72 2.50 -8.58 -25.86
CA ARG A 72 1.45 -9.06 -26.77
C ARG A 72 0.35 -8.02 -26.94
N ILE A 73 -0.17 -7.46 -25.85
CA ILE A 73 -1.20 -6.41 -25.91
C ILE A 73 -0.68 -5.17 -26.65
N TRP A 74 0.58 -4.79 -26.43
CA TRP A 74 1.18 -3.65 -27.13
C TRP A 74 1.28 -3.89 -28.64
N ALA A 75 1.75 -5.07 -29.05
CA ALA A 75 1.85 -5.46 -30.45
C ALA A 75 0.46 -5.48 -31.11
N ASP A 76 -0.53 -6.11 -30.48
CA ASP A 76 -1.92 -6.16 -30.95
C ASP A 76 -2.53 -4.76 -31.07
N THR A 77 -2.28 -3.90 -30.09
CA THR A 77 -2.81 -2.53 -30.09
C THR A 77 -2.19 -1.70 -31.20
N LYS A 78 -0.90 -1.92 -31.50
CA LYS A 78 -0.24 -1.30 -32.65
C LYS A 78 -0.80 -1.78 -33.99
N ALA A 79 -1.04 -3.08 -34.15
CA ALA A 79 -1.68 -3.62 -35.34
C ALA A 79 -3.09 -3.03 -35.53
N LYS A 80 -3.89 -2.98 -34.46
CA LYS A 80 -5.24 -2.37 -34.51
C LYS A 80 -5.21 -0.88 -34.85
N LEU A 81 -4.10 -0.19 -34.59
CA LEU A 81 -3.95 1.24 -34.88
C LEU A 81 -3.83 1.52 -36.38
N SER A 82 -3.13 0.67 -37.14
CA SER A 82 -3.08 0.79 -38.61
C SER A 82 -4.43 0.50 -39.25
N ASP A 83 -5.17 -0.45 -38.69
CA ASP A 83 -6.44 -0.92 -39.27
C ASP A 83 -7.63 -0.02 -38.89
N ALA A 84 -7.50 0.78 -37.83
CA ALA A 84 -8.56 1.67 -37.40
C ALA A 84 -8.79 2.81 -38.41
N SER A 85 -9.99 2.89 -38.99
CA SER A 85 -10.39 4.00 -39.88
C SER A 85 -10.90 5.24 -39.12
N SER A 86 -11.53 5.05 -37.97
CA SER A 86 -12.15 6.16 -37.21
C SER A 86 -11.17 6.87 -36.26
N LYS A 87 -11.22 8.21 -36.24
CA LYS A 87 -10.41 9.04 -35.33
C LYS A 87 -10.62 8.68 -33.86
N LYS A 88 -11.87 8.40 -33.47
CA LYS A 88 -12.23 8.00 -32.10
C LYS A 88 -11.60 6.67 -31.70
N ALA A 89 -11.56 5.67 -32.60
CA ALA A 89 -10.90 4.40 -32.32
C ALA A 89 -9.37 4.57 -32.19
N LYS A 90 -8.75 5.35 -33.09
CA LYS A 90 -7.31 5.67 -33.01
C LYS A 90 -6.94 6.30 -31.67
N LEU A 91 -7.71 7.29 -31.19
CA LEU A 91 -7.47 7.93 -29.90
C LEU A 91 -7.54 6.95 -28.72
N ARG A 92 -8.51 6.04 -28.72
CA ARG A 92 -8.61 4.99 -27.69
C ARG A 92 -7.40 4.07 -27.69
N LEU A 93 -6.95 3.65 -28.88
CA LEU A 93 -5.77 2.80 -29.03
C LEU A 93 -4.48 3.51 -28.59
N TYR A 94 -4.31 4.80 -28.91
CA TYR A 94 -3.20 5.60 -28.40
C TYR A 94 -3.22 5.71 -26.86
N ALA A 95 -4.38 5.92 -26.25
CA ALA A 95 -4.51 5.93 -24.80
C ALA A 95 -4.10 4.59 -24.17
N THR A 96 -4.49 3.47 -24.79
CA THR A 96 -4.07 2.13 -24.37
C THR A 96 -2.54 1.95 -24.48
N LEU A 97 -1.92 2.37 -25.59
CA LEU A 97 -0.46 2.33 -25.75
C LEU A 97 0.25 3.20 -24.70
N LEU A 98 -0.30 4.37 -24.37
CA LEU A 98 0.27 5.26 -23.35
C LEU A 98 0.22 4.60 -21.96
N ARG A 99 -0.92 4.00 -21.60
CA ARG A 99 -1.07 3.26 -20.33
C ARG A 99 -0.09 2.10 -20.22
N LEU A 100 0.12 1.35 -21.30
CA LEU A 100 1.08 0.25 -21.32
C LEU A 100 2.53 0.74 -21.13
N ARG A 101 2.86 1.92 -21.67
CA ARG A 101 4.21 2.49 -21.57
C ARG A 101 4.52 3.11 -20.21
N LEU A 102 3.51 3.65 -19.52
CA LEU A 102 3.67 4.27 -18.19
C LEU A 102 3.79 3.25 -17.05
N HIS A 103 3.39 1.99 -17.28
CA HIS A 103 3.54 0.90 -16.32
C HIS A 103 4.80 0.05 -16.56
N LEU A 104 5.78 0.57 -17.31
CA LEU A 104 7.14 0.04 -17.44
C LEU A 104 8.06 0.69 -16.40
#